data_AF-A0A820EHX3-F1
#
_entry.id   AF-A0A820EHX3-F1
#
_cell.length_a   1.000
_cell.length_b   1.000
_cell.length_c   1.000
_cell.angle_alpha   90.00
_cell.angle_beta   90.00
_cell.angle_gamma   90.00
#
_symmetry.space_group_name_H-M   'P 1'
#
loop_
_entity.id
_entity.type
_entity.pdbx_description
1 polymer ?
#
loop_
_entity_poly.entity_id
_entity_poly.type
_entity_poly.pdbx_seq_one_letter_code
_entity_poly.pdbx_strand_id
1 'polypeptide(L)'
;LGDAYGLSTEFEKRKTVASNYPDRSKIIPFPDYKLTGHSSRWERGDWTDDTDQWILIFETLIGGNGDERIFAKRLKRRIEYGFPELNDSAGMGLGANIEQVI
;
A
#
# COMPACT_ATOMS: atom_id res chain seq x y z
N LEU A 1 -5.92 -6.52 2.79
CA LEU A 1 -6.10 -6.53 4.27
C LEU A 1 -4.78 -6.53 5.02
N GLY A 2 -3.87 -7.48 4.78
CA GLY A 2 -2.58 -7.52 5.48
C GLY A 2 -1.75 -6.25 5.28
N ASP A 3 -1.69 -5.75 4.05
CA ASP A 3 -1.12 -4.46 3.66
C ASP A 3 -1.70 -3.29 4.49
N ALA A 4 -2.99 -2.97 4.31
CA ALA A 4 -3.67 -1.92 5.06
C ALA A 4 -3.51 -2.03 6.59
N TYR A 5 -3.53 -3.25 7.14
CA TYR A 5 -3.29 -3.47 8.57
C TYR A 5 -1.84 -3.20 8.96
N GLY A 6 -0.88 -3.53 8.09
CA GLY A 6 0.55 -3.32 8.27
C GLY A 6 0.95 -1.85 8.44
N LEU A 7 0.23 -0.92 7.76
CA LEU A 7 0.39 0.53 7.91
C LEU A 7 0.33 0.99 9.38
N SER A 8 -0.37 0.27 10.25
CA SER A 8 -0.44 0.57 11.68
C SER A 8 0.90 0.48 12.42
N THR A 9 1.92 -0.12 11.80
CA THR A 9 3.24 -0.37 12.40
C THR A 9 4.42 -0.12 11.47
N GLU A 10 4.19 0.31 10.23
CA GLU A 10 5.27 0.53 9.26
C GLU A 10 6.25 1.61 9.73
N PHE A 11 7.56 1.33 9.59
CA PHE A 11 8.68 2.13 10.09
C PHE A 11 8.71 2.37 11.61
N GLU A 12 7.78 1.80 12.38
CA GLU A 12 7.76 1.93 13.84
C GLU A 12 8.74 0.98 14.52
N LYS A 13 9.38 1.46 15.59
CA LYS A 13 10.20 0.59 16.43
C LYS A 13 9.28 -0.33 17.23
N ARG A 14 9.69 -1.60 17.40
CA ARG A 14 8.97 -2.57 18.24
C ARG A 14 8.62 -2.05 19.64
N LYS A 15 9.50 -1.24 20.26
CA LYS A 15 9.23 -0.61 21.56
C LYS A 15 8.10 0.42 21.48
N THR A 16 8.05 1.23 20.41
CA THR A 16 6.98 2.19 20.18
C THR A 16 5.64 1.50 19.96
N VAL A 17 5.61 0.44 19.13
CA VAL A 17 4.41 -0.37 18.91
C VAL A 17 3.91 -0.98 20.22
N ALA A 18 4.80 -1.58 21.02
CA ALA A 18 4.43 -2.14 22.32
C ALA A 18 3.96 -1.08 23.34
N SER A 19 4.46 0.16 23.24
CA SER A 19 3.98 1.27 24.08
C SER A 19 2.60 1.78 23.62
N ASN A 20 2.34 1.79 22.32
CA ASN A 20 1.05 2.22 21.76
C ASN A 20 -0.04 1.16 21.98
N TYR A 21 0.33 -0.12 21.98
CA TYR A 21 -0.56 -1.27 22.14
C TYR A 21 0.01 -2.24 23.20
N PRO A 22 -0.16 -1.92 24.51
CA PRO A 22 0.47 -2.67 25.59
C PRO A 22 -0.15 -4.05 25.83
N ASP A 23 -1.44 -4.22 25.53
CA ASP A 23 -2.17 -5.48 25.69
C ASP A 23 -1.95 -6.40 24.48
N ARG A 24 -0.95 -7.27 24.58
CA ARG A 24 -0.58 -8.21 23.50
C ARG A 24 -1.62 -9.30 23.23
N SER A 25 -2.64 -9.44 24.08
CA SER A 25 -3.75 -10.37 23.83
C SER A 25 -4.78 -9.80 22.86
N LYS A 26 -4.73 -8.48 22.61
CA LYS A 26 -5.60 -7.79 21.66
C LYS A 26 -4.89 -7.52 20.35
N ILE A 27 -5.66 -7.57 19.28
CA ILE A 27 -5.22 -7.08 17.97
C ILE A 27 -5.15 -5.55 17.98
N ILE A 28 -4.34 -4.98 17.09
CA ILE A 28 -4.35 -3.55 16.84
C ILE A 28 -5.73 -3.20 16.26
N PRO A 29 -6.43 -2.18 16.77
CA PRO A 29 -7.71 -1.76 16.21
C PRO A 29 -7.54 -1.38 14.74
N PHE A 30 -8.43 -1.85 13.87
CA PHE A 30 -8.41 -1.55 12.45
C PHE A 30 -9.83 -1.22 11.98
N PRO A 31 -10.05 -0.11 11.24
CA PRO A 31 -9.03 0.82 10.72
C PRO A 31 -8.59 1.90 11.72
N ASP A 32 -9.08 1.83 12.96
CA ASP A 32 -8.89 2.86 14.00
C ASP A 32 -7.57 2.75 14.79
N TYR A 33 -6.49 2.34 14.12
CA TYR A 33 -5.16 2.31 14.74
C TYR A 33 -4.63 3.73 15.02
N LYS A 34 -3.62 3.83 15.88
CA LYS A 34 -2.93 5.11 16.12
C LYS A 34 -2.13 5.50 14.88
N LEU A 35 -2.40 6.70 14.35
CA LEU A 35 -1.68 7.21 13.18
C LEU A 35 -0.22 7.53 13.52
N THR A 36 0.66 7.17 12.60
CA THR A 36 2.06 7.57 12.56
C THR A 36 2.24 8.66 11.51
N GLY A 37 3.41 9.31 11.48
CA GLY A 37 3.72 10.27 10.41
C GLY A 37 3.78 9.63 9.01
N HIS A 38 4.06 8.33 8.94
CA HIS A 38 4.00 7.59 7.69
C HIS A 38 2.55 7.27 7.32
N SER A 39 1.82 6.60 8.22
CA SER A 39 0.47 6.10 7.94
C SER A 39 -0.57 7.22 7.75
N SER A 40 -0.29 8.45 8.18
CA SER A 40 -1.18 9.60 8.00
C SER A 40 -1.29 10.09 6.54
N ARG A 41 -0.55 9.49 5.61
CA ARG A 41 -0.62 9.81 4.18
C ARG A 41 -1.77 9.11 3.45
N TRP A 42 -2.41 8.13 4.09
CA TRP A 42 -3.51 7.34 3.52
C TRP A 42 -4.80 7.55 4.31
N GLU A 43 -5.94 7.26 3.68
CA GLU A 43 -7.20 7.14 4.41
C GLU A 43 -7.16 5.93 5.37
N ARG A 44 -7.97 5.99 6.41
CA ARG A 44 -7.98 4.93 7.42
C ARG A 44 -8.51 3.63 6.82
N GLY A 45 -7.67 2.60 6.84
CA GLY A 45 -8.01 1.28 6.32
C GLY A 45 -7.74 1.10 4.83
N ASP A 46 -7.18 2.13 4.20
CA ASP A 46 -6.70 2.07 2.83
C ASP A 46 -5.41 1.24 2.72
N TRP A 47 -5.08 0.83 1.51
CA TRP A 47 -3.89 0.00 1.21
C TRP A 47 -2.77 0.83 0.59
N THR A 48 -1.58 0.23 0.44
CA THR A 48 -0.40 0.91 -0.12
C THR A 48 -0.12 0.49 -1.56
N ASP A 49 1.05 0.86 -2.07
CA ASP A 49 1.56 0.39 -3.34
C ASP A 49 1.71 -1.15 -3.42
N ASP A 50 1.77 -1.87 -2.30
CA ASP A 50 1.76 -3.33 -2.27
C ASP A 50 0.51 -3.90 -2.95
N THR A 51 -0.68 -3.48 -2.52
CA THR A 51 -1.95 -3.95 -3.11
C THR A 51 -2.10 -3.44 -4.54
N ASP A 52 -1.67 -2.22 -4.83
CA ASP A 52 -1.75 -1.65 -6.16
C ASP A 52 -0.91 -2.42 -7.18
N GLN A 53 0.32 -2.78 -6.83
CA GLN A 53 1.17 -3.60 -7.70
C GLN A 53 0.55 -4.98 -7.94
N TRP A 54 -0.10 -5.59 -6.94
CA TRP A 54 -0.83 -6.85 -7.11
C TRP A 54 -2.02 -6.73 -8.06
N ILE A 55 -2.80 -5.65 -7.98
CA ILE A 55 -3.89 -5.38 -8.93
C ILE A 55 -3.34 -5.35 -10.36
N LEU A 56 -2.27 -4.59 -10.60
CA LEU A 56 -1.66 -4.47 -11.92
C LEU A 56 -1.09 -5.81 -12.44
N ILE A 57 -0.52 -6.64 -11.56
CA ILE A 57 -0.09 -8.01 -11.90
C ILE A 57 -1.29 -8.83 -12.36
N PHE A 58 -2.38 -8.85 -11.59
CA PHE A 58 -3.57 -9.62 -11.94
C PHE A 58 -4.20 -9.18 -13.26
N GLU A 59 -4.37 -7.88 -13.47
CA GLU A 59 -4.86 -7.36 -14.74
C GLU A 59 -3.97 -7.74 -15.92
N THR A 60 -2.65 -7.85 -15.69
CA THR A 60 -1.68 -8.23 -16.73
C THR A 60 -1.72 -9.71 -17.03
N LEU A 61 -1.95 -10.56 -16.03
CA LEU A 61 -2.19 -11.98 -16.25
C LEU A 61 -3.50 -12.21 -17.02
N ILE A 62 -4.58 -11.51 -16.65
CA ILE A 62 -5.91 -11.71 -17.25
C ILE A 62 -5.98 -11.12 -18.67
N GLY A 63 -5.57 -9.87 -18.85
CA GLY A 63 -5.76 -9.13 -20.11
C GLY A 63 -4.51 -9.00 -20.99
N GLY A 64 -3.34 -9.33 -20.45
CA GLY A 64 -2.04 -9.16 -21.12
C GLY A 64 -1.23 -10.45 -21.23
N ASN A 65 -1.79 -11.60 -20.84
CA ASN A 65 -1.12 -12.90 -20.83
C ASN A 65 0.23 -12.89 -20.07
N GLY A 66 0.33 -12.05 -19.03
CA GLY A 66 1.55 -11.91 -18.24
C GLY A 66 2.70 -11.15 -18.90
N ASP A 67 2.47 -10.44 -20.01
CA ASP A 67 3.50 -9.63 -20.70
C ASP A 67 4.04 -8.51 -19.79
N GLU A 68 5.34 -8.55 -19.53
CA GLU A 68 6.02 -7.63 -18.62
C GLU A 68 5.99 -6.17 -19.09
N ARG A 69 5.88 -5.94 -20.40
CA ARG A 69 5.81 -4.60 -21.00
C ARG A 69 4.42 -4.00 -20.82
N ILE A 70 3.38 -4.83 -20.81
CA ILE A 70 2.02 -4.41 -20.47
C ILE A 70 1.97 -4.03 -18.98
N PHE A 71 2.57 -4.85 -18.11
CA PHE A 71 2.70 -4.52 -16.70
C PHE A 71 3.41 -3.18 -16.49
N ALA A 72 4.58 -2.99 -17.10
CA ALA A 72 5.36 -1.75 -16.97
C ALA A 72 4.56 -0.50 -17.41
N LYS A 73 3.82 -0.59 -18.52
CA LYS A 73 2.94 0.49 -18.99
C LYS A 73 1.83 0.82 -18.00
N ARG A 74 1.21 -0.22 -17.41
CA ARG A 74 0.16 -0.05 -16.40
C ARG A 74 0.69 0.53 -15.09
N LEU A 75 1.85 0.07 -14.65
CA LEU A 75 2.55 0.61 -13.48
C LEU A 75 2.83 2.10 -13.66
N LYS A 76 3.42 2.50 -14.79
CA LYS A 76 3.65 3.91 -15.11
C LYS A 76 2.36 4.73 -15.06
N ARG A 77 1.28 4.21 -15.64
CA ARG A 77 -0.04 4.87 -15.59
C ARG A 77 -0.58 5.00 -14.16
N ARG A 78 -0.50 3.95 -13.33
CA ARG A 78 -0.93 4.01 -11.91
C ARG A 78 -0.15 5.05 -11.13
N ILE A 79 1.15 5.19 -11.39
CA ILE A 79 1.96 6.20 -10.70
C ILE A 79 1.47 7.62 -11.03
N GLU A 80 1.13 7.87 -12.28
CA GLU A 80 0.66 9.18 -12.75
C GLU A 80 -0.78 9.51 -12.31
N TYR A 81 -1.66 8.50 -12.21
CA TYR A 81 -3.11 8.73 -12.07
C TYR A 81 -3.81 7.97 -10.93
N GLY A 82 -3.13 7.08 -10.22
CA GLY A 82 -3.74 6.16 -9.24
C GLY A 82 -4.74 5.20 -9.87
N PHE A 83 -5.73 4.77 -9.06
CA PHE A 83 -6.96 4.10 -9.50
C PHE A 83 -8.18 5.02 -9.29
N PRO A 84 -8.51 5.91 -10.24
CA PRO A 84 -9.60 6.88 -10.09
C PRO A 84 -10.95 6.24 -9.80
N GLU A 85 -11.19 5.05 -10.35
CA GLU A 85 -12.41 4.25 -10.12
C GLU A 85 -12.57 3.77 -8.68
N LEU A 86 -11.48 3.74 -7.91
CA LEU A 86 -11.44 3.41 -6.48
C LEU A 86 -11.27 4.65 -5.59
N ASN A 87 -11.36 5.85 -6.18
CA ASN A 87 -11.05 7.12 -5.50
C ASN A 87 -9.60 7.20 -4.99
N ASP A 88 -8.69 6.42 -5.58
CA ASP A 88 -7.25 6.53 -5.36
C ASP A 88 -6.65 7.43 -6.44
N SER A 89 -6.16 8.60 -6.03
CA SER A 89 -5.80 9.69 -6.96
C SER A 89 -4.29 9.88 -7.12
N ALA A 90 -3.46 9.09 -6.44
CA ALA A 90 -2.01 9.24 -6.55
C ALA A 90 -1.28 7.95 -6.20
N GLY A 91 -0.23 7.64 -6.97
CA GLY A 91 0.64 6.52 -6.68
C GLY A 91 1.54 6.73 -5.45
N MET A 92 0.97 6.85 -4.26
CA MET A 92 1.70 7.00 -3.01
C MET A 92 2.29 5.66 -2.55
N GLY A 93 3.37 5.72 -1.77
CA GLY A 93 4.00 4.54 -1.15
C GLY A 93 5.19 3.93 -1.90
N LEU A 94 5.43 4.32 -3.15
CA LEU A 94 6.42 3.67 -4.03
C LEU A 94 7.78 3.42 -3.35
N GLY A 95 8.18 2.15 -3.36
CA GLY A 95 9.54 1.76 -2.98
C GLY A 95 10.60 2.34 -3.93
N ALA A 96 11.78 2.65 -3.39
CA ALA A 96 12.88 3.32 -4.11
C ALA A 96 13.31 2.60 -5.41
N ASN A 97 13.18 1.28 -5.47
CA ASN A 97 13.51 0.52 -6.68
C ASN A 97 12.45 0.70 -7.78
N ILE A 98 11.17 0.78 -7.43
CA ILE A 98 10.09 1.01 -8.40
C ILE A 98 10.22 2.41 -8.97
N GLU A 99 10.58 3.39 -8.14
CA GLU A 99 10.82 4.77 -8.59
C GLU A 99 11.86 4.88 -9.70
N GLN A 100 12.88 4.00 -9.70
CA GLN A 100 13.96 4.01 -10.71
C GLN A 100 13.56 3.44 -12.08
N VAL A 101 12.41 2.79 -12.19
CA VAL A 101 11.98 2.07 -13.42
C VAL A 101 10.99 2.90 -14.26
N ILE A 102 10.63 4.11 -13.80
CA ILE A 102 9.58 4.97 -14.36
C ILE A 102 10.14 5.95 -15.40
#